data_AF-A0A1S2QWU6-F1
#
_entry.id   AF-A0A1S2QWU6-F1
#
_cell.length_a   1.000
_cell.length_b   1.000
_cell.length_c   1.000
_cell.angle_alpha   90.00
_cell.angle_beta   90.00
_cell.angle_gamma   90.00
#
_symmetry.space_group_name_H-M   'P 1'
#
loop_
_entity.id
_entity.type
_entity.pdbx_description
1 polymer ?
#
loop_
_entity_poly.entity_id
_entity_poly.type
_entity_poly.pdbx_seq_one_letter_code
_entity_poly.pdbx_strand_id
1 'polypeptide(L)'
;MSANYTFNENIEVLMFLFVGFITWLLLLSSMIFFFIAIKKKSWKTMMVSSLIMIPNIVWILSGEVEKVMYLYLLWFGLQLFFLFKFRRAKHS
;
A
#
# COMPACT_ATOMS: atom_id res chain seq x y z
N MET A 1 -32.30 -3.84 -24.31
CA MET A 1 -31.66 -2.71 -23.61
C MET A 1 -31.24 -3.07 -22.18
N SER A 2 -32.01 -3.87 -21.40
CA SER A 2 -31.61 -4.28 -20.03
C SER A 2 -30.37 -5.18 -19.94
N ALA A 3 -30.11 -6.05 -20.93
CA ALA A 3 -28.96 -6.95 -20.91
C ALA A 3 -27.59 -6.24 -20.98
N ASN A 4 -27.52 -5.06 -21.62
CA ASN A 4 -26.29 -4.26 -21.66
C ASN A 4 -26.03 -3.56 -20.32
N TYR A 5 -27.08 -3.18 -19.58
CA TYR A 5 -26.96 -2.59 -18.25
C TYR A 5 -26.49 -3.62 -17.23
N THR A 6 -27.08 -4.81 -17.20
CA THR A 6 -26.67 -5.88 -16.28
C THR A 6 -25.25 -6.36 -16.57
N PHE A 7 -24.81 -6.39 -17.84
CA PHE A 7 -23.42 -6.72 -18.18
C PHE A 7 -22.42 -5.70 -17.63
N ASN A 8 -22.70 -4.40 -17.79
CA ASN A 8 -21.83 -3.33 -17.30
C ASN A 8 -21.74 -3.31 -15.77
N GLU A 9 -22.85 -3.47 -15.05
CA GLU A 9 -22.85 -3.54 -13.57
C GLU A 9 -21.98 -4.68 -13.04
N ASN A 10 -22.04 -5.85 -13.67
CA ASN A 10 -21.21 -6.99 -13.28
C ASN A 10 -19.70 -6.72 -13.49
N ILE A 11 -19.33 -5.99 -14.54
CA ILE A 11 -17.93 -5.60 -14.78
C ILE A 11 -17.45 -4.63 -13.70
N GLU A 12 -18.26 -3.65 -13.32
CA GLU A 12 -17.91 -2.67 -12.28
C GLU A 12 -17.66 -3.35 -10.93
N VAL A 13 -18.54 -4.26 -10.52
CA VAL A 13 -18.36 -5.04 -9.28
C VAL A 13 -17.08 -5.86 -9.34
N LEU A 14 -16.80 -6.50 -10.48
CA LEU A 14 -15.61 -7.31 -10.66
C LEU A 14 -14.33 -6.46 -10.62
N MET A 15 -14.33 -5.27 -11.23
CA MET A 15 -13.23 -4.31 -11.14
C MET A 15 -13.01 -3.82 -9.70
N PHE A 16 -14.08 -3.51 -8.96
CA PHE A 16 -13.99 -3.12 -7.56
C PHE A 16 -13.34 -4.22 -6.70
N LEU A 17 -13.79 -5.47 -6.86
CA LEU A 17 -13.23 -6.62 -6.15
C LEU A 17 -11.76 -6.85 -6.52
N PHE A 18 -11.42 -6.73 -7.79
CA PHE A 18 -10.06 -6.90 -8.30
C PHE A 18 -9.11 -5.85 -7.74
N VAL A 19 -9.49 -4.56 -7.79
CA VAL A 19 -8.69 -3.46 -7.23
C VAL A 19 -8.54 -3.62 -5.72
N GLY A 20 -9.63 -3.92 -5.01
CA GLY A 20 -9.58 -4.19 -3.58
C GLY A 20 -8.62 -5.32 -3.23
N PHE A 21 -8.68 -6.44 -3.96
CA PHE A 21 -7.78 -7.58 -3.78
C PHE A 21 -6.31 -7.20 -3.98
N ILE A 22 -5.99 -6.43 -5.04
CA ILE A 22 -4.63 -5.92 -5.27
C ILE A 22 -4.17 -5.03 -4.12
N THR A 23 -5.02 -4.12 -3.64
CA THR A 23 -4.70 -3.23 -2.51
C THR A 23 -4.33 -4.02 -1.26
N TRP A 24 -5.08 -5.08 -0.95
CA TRP A 24 -4.79 -5.97 0.18
C TRP A 24 -3.48 -6.75 -0.01
N LEU A 25 -3.22 -7.27 -1.22
CA LEU A 25 -1.97 -7.97 -1.53
C LEU A 25 -0.74 -7.07 -1.39
N LEU A 26 -0.82 -5.83 -1.89
CA LEU A 26 0.26 -4.85 -1.77
C LEU A 26 0.48 -4.45 -0.31
N LEU A 27 -0.60 -4.24 0.45
CA LEU A 27 -0.49 -3.94 1.88
C LEU A 27 0.21 -5.08 2.62
N LEU A 28 -0.25 -6.33 2.45
CA LEU A 28 0.32 -7.49 3.12
C LEU A 28 1.80 -7.68 2.76
N SER A 29 2.12 -7.58 1.47
CA SER A 29 3.51 -7.65 0.99
C SER A 29 4.38 -6.57 1.62
N SER A 30 3.89 -5.32 1.64
CA SER A 30 4.58 -4.21 2.27
C SER A 30 4.83 -4.45 3.76
N MET A 31 3.85 -4.99 4.50
CA MET A 31 3.99 -5.36 5.91
C MET A 31 5.05 -6.44 6.13
N ILE A 32 5.07 -7.48 5.29
CA ILE A 32 6.07 -8.56 5.37
C ILE A 32 7.48 -7.98 5.20
N PHE A 33 7.71 -7.18 4.15
CA PHE A 33 9.02 -6.54 3.93
C PHE A 33 9.39 -5.57 5.05
N PHE A 34 8.43 -4.87 5.65
CA PHE A 34 8.65 -3.98 6.80
C PHE A 34 9.21 -4.73 8.00
N PHE A 35 8.57 -5.83 8.41
CA PHE A 35 9.04 -6.64 9.54
C PHE A 35 10.40 -7.27 9.27
N ILE A 36 10.64 -7.75 8.04
CA ILE A 36 11.96 -8.26 7.63
C ILE A 36 13.01 -7.14 7.72
N ALA A 37 12.68 -5.94 7.24
CA ALA A 37 13.58 -4.79 7.26
C ALA A 37 13.94 -4.36 8.69
N ILE A 38 12.99 -4.38 9.62
CA ILE A 38 13.24 -4.11 11.04
C ILE A 38 14.18 -5.16 11.62
N LYS A 39 13.89 -6.45 11.43
CA LYS A 39 14.73 -7.55 11.96
C LYS A 39 16.16 -7.48 11.43
N LYS A 40 16.33 -7.18 10.15
CA LYS A 40 17.66 -7.09 9.51
C LYS A 40 18.32 -5.71 9.62
N LYS A 41 17.63 -4.71 10.20
CA LYS A 41 18.03 -3.29 10.19
C LYS A 41 18.48 -2.80 8.80
N SER A 42 17.80 -3.27 7.75
CA SER A 42 18.20 -3.05 6.34
C SER A 42 17.42 -1.90 5.73
N TRP A 43 18.12 -0.79 5.43
CA TRP A 43 17.50 0.35 4.74
C TRP A 43 16.99 -0.02 3.34
N LYS A 44 17.68 -0.92 2.61
CA LYS A 44 17.27 -1.36 1.27
C LYS A 44 15.95 -2.10 1.32
N THR A 45 15.78 -2.99 2.30
CA THR A 45 14.55 -3.75 2.49
C THR A 45 13.40 -2.86 2.94
N MET A 46 13.68 -1.86 3.78
CA MET A 46 12.70 -0.84 4.17
C MET A 46 12.25 0.01 2.97
N MET A 47 13.18 0.35 2.07
CA MET A 47 12.88 1.07 0.84
C MET A 47 11.93 0.26 -0.05
N VAL A 48 12.19 -1.04 -0.23
CA VAL A 48 11.29 -1.94 -0.98
C VAL A 48 9.90 -1.98 -0.35
N SER A 49 9.80 -2.15 0.98
CA SER A 49 8.53 -2.10 1.71
C SER A 49 7.76 -0.80 1.43
N SER A 50 8.45 0.34 1.48
CA SER A 50 7.87 1.65 1.24
C SER A 50 7.41 1.81 -0.22
N LEU A 51 8.23 1.38 -1.19
CA LEU A 51 7.91 1.45 -2.62
C LEU A 51 6.66 0.63 -2.97
N ILE A 52 6.50 -0.57 -2.38
CA ILE A 52 5.31 -1.42 -2.55
C ILE A 52 4.05 -0.70 -2.05
N MET A 53 4.17 0.18 -1.06
CA MET A 53 3.05 0.92 -0.48
C MET A 53 2.63 2.12 -1.34
N ILE A 54 3.50 2.64 -2.23
CA ILE A 54 3.22 3.85 -3.02
C ILE A 54 1.94 3.74 -3.85
N PRO A 55 1.69 2.66 -4.63
CA PRO A 55 0.45 2.55 -5.40
C PRO A 55 -0.79 2.65 -4.52
N ASN A 56 -0.77 2.07 -3.31
CA ASN A 56 -1.87 2.16 -2.36
C ASN A 56 -2.05 3.60 -1.84
N ILE A 57 -0.97 4.32 -1.58
CA ILE A 57 -1.02 5.72 -1.13
C ILE A 57 -1.56 6.62 -2.24
N VAL A 58 -1.09 6.45 -3.47
CA VAL A 58 -1.60 7.21 -4.63
C VAL A 58 -3.09 6.97 -4.82
N TRP A 59 -3.51 5.70 -4.79
CA TRP A 59 -4.92 5.33 -4.92
C TRP A 59 -5.80 5.98 -3.85
N ILE A 60 -5.38 5.89 -2.59
CA ILE A 60 -6.12 6.44 -1.45
C ILE A 60 -6.19 7.97 -1.48
N LEU A 61 -5.12 8.65 -1.90
CA LEU A 61 -5.11 10.11 -2.02
C LEU A 61 -5.98 10.61 -3.17
N SER A 62 -6.22 9.78 -4.20
CA SER A 62 -7.12 10.09 -5.30
C SER A 62 -8.59 9.75 -5.05
N GLY A 63 -8.90 9.04 -3.96
CA GLY A 63 -10.25 8.57 -3.64
C GLY A 63 -10.85 9.25 -2.40
N GLU A 64 -12.14 9.05 -2.18
CA GLU A 64 -12.90 9.64 -1.06
C GLU A 64 -12.91 8.76 0.22
N VAL A 65 -11.91 7.88 0.39
CA VAL A 65 -11.93 6.88 1.48
C VAL A 65 -11.27 7.43 2.76
N GLU A 66 -11.90 8.44 3.37
CA GLU A 66 -11.29 9.24 4.45
C GLU A 66 -10.76 8.43 5.65
N LYS A 67 -11.53 7.47 6.17
CA LYS A 67 -11.13 6.74 7.40
C LYS A 67 -9.95 5.81 7.17
N VAL A 68 -9.96 5.09 6.05
CA VAL A 68 -8.90 4.13 5.70
C VAL A 68 -7.64 4.88 5.27
N MET A 69 -7.80 6.07 4.69
CA MET A 69 -6.70 6.95 4.31
C MET A 69 -5.74 7.23 5.46
N TYR A 70 -6.26 7.60 6.64
CA TYR A 70 -5.40 7.93 7.78
C TYR A 70 -4.55 6.73 8.24
N LEU A 71 -5.10 5.51 8.23
CA LEU A 71 -4.36 4.30 8.59
C LEU A 71 -3.23 4.01 7.60
N TYR A 72 -3.49 4.14 6.29
CA TYR A 72 -2.49 3.93 5.26
C TYR A 72 -1.38 4.98 5.32
N LEU A 73 -1.73 6.26 5.52
CA LEU A 73 -0.77 7.34 5.66
C LEU A 73 0.07 7.19 6.93
N LEU A 74 -0.53 6.83 8.06
CA LEU A 74 0.19 6.58 9.31
C LEU A 74 1.15 5.40 9.15
N TRP A 75 0.69 4.31 8.51
CA TRP A 75 1.52 3.15 8.22
C TRP A 75 2.71 3.51 7.32
N PHE A 76 2.45 4.23 6.23
CA PHE A 76 3.50 4.69 5.32
C PHE A 76 4.47 5.66 6.01
N GLY A 77 3.97 6.56 6.85
CA GLY A 77 4.79 7.45 7.68
C GLY A 77 5.73 6.69 8.61
N LEU A 78 5.25 5.60 9.22
CA LEU A 78 6.09 4.71 10.03
C LEU A 78 7.21 4.06 9.19
N GLN A 79 6.91 3.61 7.97
CA GLN A 79 7.91 3.05 7.05
C GLN A 79 8.99 4.07 6.70
N LEU A 80 8.60 5.31 6.37
CA LEU A 80 9.53 6.40 6.08
C LEU A 80 10.39 6.75 7.29
N PHE A 81 9.81 6.83 8.49
CA PHE A 81 10.55 7.08 9.72
C PHE A 81 11.67 6.04 9.92
N PHE A 82 11.36 4.75 9.80
CA PHE A 82 12.36 3.69 9.91
C PHE A 82 13.36 3.70 8.75
N LEU A 83 12.93 4.08 7.54
CA LEU A 83 13.82 4.22 6.39
C LEU A 83 14.91 5.27 6.66
N PHE A 84 14.53 6.45 7.14
CA PHE A 84 15.48 7.51 7.49
C PHE A 84 16.38 7.11 8.66
N LYS A 85 15.83 6.45 9.67
CA LYS A 85 16.59 5.93 10.82
C LYS A 85 17.67 4.94 10.37
N PHE A 86 17.33 3.95 9.55
CA PHE A 86 18.29 2.94 9.07
C PHE A 86 19.28 3.49 8.07
N ARG A 87 18.87 4.45 7.23
CA ARG A 87 19.77 5.13 6.31
C ARG A 87 20.82 5.94 7.07
N ARG A 88 20.44 6.70 8.10
CA ARG A 88 21.38 7.46 8.94
C ARG A 88 22.35 6.54 9.67
N ALA A 89 21.85 5.44 10.25
CA ALA A 89 22.69 4.48 10.98
C ALA A 89 23.74 3.77 10.12
N LYS A 90 23.57 3.74 8.78
CA LYS A 90 24.59 3.20 7.86
C LYS A 90 25.71 4.20 7.54
N HIS A 91 25.44 5.50 7.67
CA HIS A 91 26.37 6.58 7.32
C HIS A 91 27.07 7.21 8.55
N SER A 92 26.78 6.70 9.75
CA SER A 92 27.46 7.04 10.99
C SER A 92 28.36 5.90 11.42
#